data_AF-A0AB37ULR7-F1
#
_entry.id   AF-A0AB37ULR7-F1
#
_cell.length_a   1.000
_cell.length_b   1.000
_cell.length_c   1.000
_cell.angle_alpha   90.00
_cell.angle_beta   90.00
_cell.angle_gamma   90.00
#
_symmetry.space_group_name_H-M   'P 1'
#
loop_
_entity.id
_entity.type
_entity.pdbx_description
1 polymer ?
#
loop_
_entity_poly.entity_id
_entity_poly.type
_entity_poly.pdbx_seq_one_letter_code
_entity_poly.pdbx_strand_id
1 'polypeptide(L)'
;MPRNPSEYAVHILMEGGHREEIRFTDVQDFQKWFGNELSPKAASNDFISVPIKNIQGEYMVVRPSRILAIRVEPMFSSSVERF
;
A
#
# COMPACT_ATOMS: atom_id res chain seq x y z
N MET A 1 -22.02 -6.39 14.54
CA MET A 1 -21.79 -5.81 13.20
C MET A 1 -20.34 -6.05 12.82
N PRO A 2 -20.01 -6.43 11.57
CA PRO A 2 -18.62 -6.49 11.13
C PRO A 2 -18.01 -5.10 11.35
N ARG A 3 -16.88 -5.01 12.05
CA ARG A 3 -16.18 -3.74 12.18
C ARG A 3 -15.70 -3.37 10.77
N ASN A 4 -16.11 -2.22 10.25
CA ASN A 4 -15.48 -1.69 9.05
C ASN A 4 -14.03 -1.30 9.43
N PRO A 5 -13.02 -1.67 8.64
CA PRO A 5 -11.65 -1.19 8.86
C PRO A 5 -11.61 0.33 8.76
N SER A 6 -10.81 0.95 9.63
CA SER A 6 -10.56 2.40 9.60
C SER A 6 -9.57 2.74 8.47
N GLU A 7 -8.61 1.85 8.24
CA GLU A 7 -7.58 1.98 7.21
C GLU A 7 -7.11 0.59 6.75
N TYR A 8 -6.25 0.55 5.75
CA TYR A 8 -5.54 -0.63 5.27
C TYR A 8 -4.04 -0.34 5.22
N ALA A 9 -3.25 -1.18 5.88
CA ALA A 9 -1.79 -1.18 5.76
C ALA A 9 -1.38 -2.08 4.59
N VAL A 10 -0.71 -1.49 3.59
CA VAL A 10 -0.18 -2.17 2.42
C VAL A 10 1.32 -2.27 2.57
N HIS A 11 1.80 -3.50 2.75
CA HIS A 11 3.21 -3.81 2.88
C HIS A 11 3.77 -4.27 1.54
N ILE A 12 4.70 -3.52 0.99
CA ILE A 12 5.41 -3.88 -0.25
C ILE A 12 6.75 -4.47 0.14
N LEU A 13 6.97 -5.73 -0.25
CA LEU A 13 8.24 -6.42 -0.05
C LEU A 13 9.04 -6.31 -1.35
N MET A 14 10.21 -5.68 -1.27
CA MET A 14 11.07 -5.46 -2.43
C MET A 14 12.31 -6.36 -2.39
N GLU A 15 12.83 -6.64 -3.58
CA GLU A 15 14.15 -7.25 -3.72
C GLU A 15 15.20 -6.43 -2.96
N GLY A 16 16.14 -7.12 -2.29
CA GLY A 16 17.10 -6.49 -1.37
C GLY A 16 16.63 -6.43 0.09
N GLY A 17 15.43 -6.92 0.40
CA GLY A 17 14.94 -7.08 1.78
C GLY A 17 14.26 -5.85 2.37
N HIS A 18 14.04 -4.81 1.56
CA HIS A 18 13.31 -3.61 1.97
C HIS A 18 11.81 -3.90 2.07
N ARG A 19 11.17 -3.33 3.10
CA ARG A 19 9.73 -3.39 3.32
C ARG A 19 9.21 -1.98 3.55
N GLU A 20 8.28 -1.56 2.72
CA GLU A 20 7.61 -0.27 2.86
C GLU A 20 6.14 -0.48 3.23
N GLU A 21 5.66 0.33 4.18
CA GLU A 21 4.27 0.31 4.64
C GLU A 21 3.56 1.58 4.15
N ILE A 22 2.47 1.40 3.39
CA ILE A 22 1.64 2.50 2.89
C ILE A 22 0.23 2.37 3.47
N ARG A 23 -0.32 3.51 3.91
CA ARG A 23 -1.67 3.58 4.48
C ARG A 23 -2.68 3.98 3.40
N PHE A 24 -3.72 3.17 3.23
CA PHE A 24 -4.88 3.46 2.40
C PHE A 24 -6.12 3.62 3.28
N THR A 25 -6.93 4.64 3.02
CA THR A 25 -8.22 4.84 3.71
C THR A 25 -9.29 3.86 3.25
N ASP A 26 -9.17 3.35 2.02
CA ASP A 26 -10.10 2.39 1.42
C ASP A 26 -9.31 1.30 0.64
N VAL A 27 -9.72 0.04 0.79
CA VAL A 27 -9.16 -1.07 0.03
C VAL A 27 -9.45 -0.94 -1.47
N GLN A 28 -10.53 -0.28 -1.86
CA GLN A 28 -10.86 -0.05 -3.27
C GLN A 28 -9.81 0.83 -3.96
N ASP A 29 -9.23 1.81 -3.26
CA ASP A 29 -8.17 2.65 -3.79
C ASP A 29 -6.91 1.82 -4.07
N PHE A 30 -6.55 0.91 -3.15
CA PHE A 30 -5.47 -0.05 -3.38
C PHE A 30 -5.79 -0.95 -4.58
N GLN A 31 -7.00 -1.51 -4.66
CA GLN A 31 -7.40 -2.40 -5.76
C GLN A 31 -7.32 -1.71 -7.12
N LYS A 32 -7.74 -0.43 -7.20
CA LYS A 32 -7.65 0.38 -8.43
C LYS A 32 -6.20 0.58 -8.83
N TRP A 33 -5.33 1.00 -7.91
CA TRP A 33 -3.91 1.18 -8.19
C TRP A 33 -3.24 -0.14 -8.61
N PHE A 34 -3.49 -1.22 -7.85
CA PHE A 34 -2.95 -2.53 -8.14
C PHE A 34 -3.38 -3.03 -9.52
N GLY A 35 -4.67 -2.95 -9.85
CA GLY A 35 -5.21 -3.45 -11.11
C GLY A 35 -4.87 -2.60 -12.33
N ASN A 36 -4.81 -1.28 -12.19
CA ASN A 36 -4.66 -0.36 -13.32
C ASN A 36 -3.21 0.06 -13.58
N GLU A 37 -2.37 0.11 -12.53
CA GLU A 37 -1.00 0.62 -12.65
C GLU A 37 0.03 -0.48 -12.43
N LEU A 38 -0.05 -1.21 -11.32
CA LEU A 38 0.98 -2.17 -10.95
C LEU A 38 0.90 -3.48 -11.76
N SER A 39 -0.23 -4.18 -11.69
CA SER A 39 -0.41 -5.51 -12.28
C SER A 39 -0.16 -5.53 -13.79
N PRO A 40 -0.61 -4.54 -14.60
CA PRO A 40 -0.33 -4.53 -16.04
C PRO A 40 1.15 -4.34 -16.35
N LYS A 41 1.92 -3.78 -15.41
CA LYS A 41 3.35 -3.49 -15.55
C LYS A 41 4.21 -4.40 -14.68
N ALA A 42 3.71 -5.55 -14.21
CA ALA A 42 4.41 -6.40 -13.24
C ALA A 42 5.85 -6.79 -13.63
N ALA A 43 6.14 -6.94 -14.93
CA ALA A 43 7.50 -7.25 -15.43
C ALA A 43 8.31 -6.01 -15.84
N SER A 44 7.72 -4.81 -15.78
CA SER A 44 8.38 -3.58 -16.21
C SER A 44 9.45 -3.15 -15.21
N ASN A 45 10.57 -2.69 -15.76
CA ASN A 45 11.60 -2.01 -15.00
C ASN A 45 11.34 -0.50 -14.89
N ASP A 46 10.30 0.05 -15.51
CA ASP A 46 9.95 1.47 -15.38
C ASP A 46 9.49 1.81 -13.97
N PHE A 47 9.59 3.09 -13.61
CA PHE A 47 9.02 3.58 -12.36
C PHE A 47 7.51 3.79 -12.51
N ILE A 48 6.76 3.35 -11.50
CA ILE A 48 5.37 3.73 -11.29
C ILE A 48 5.22 4.48 -9.98
N SER A 49 4.25 5.38 -9.92
CA SER A 49 3.89 6.08 -8.69
C SER A 49 3.23 5.13 -7.70
N VAL A 50 3.56 5.27 -6.43
CA VAL A 50 2.81 4.66 -5.33
C VAL A 50 1.97 5.75 -4.67
N PRO A 51 0.64 5.58 -4.52
CA PRO A 51 -0.21 6.58 -3.92
C PRO A 51 -0.01 6.58 -2.40
N ILE A 52 0.90 7.41 -1.93
CA ILE A 52 1.11 7.69 -0.50
C ILE A 52 0.24 8.88 -0.09
N LYS A 53 -0.60 8.70 0.94
CA LYS A 53 -1.55 9.74 1.41
C LYS A 53 -1.25 10.22 2.83
N ASN A 54 -0.33 9.56 3.51
CA ASN A 54 -0.03 9.74 4.92
C ASN A 54 1.04 10.81 5.20
N ILE A 55 1.77 11.29 4.19
CA ILE A 55 2.85 12.27 4.40
C ILE A 55 2.80 13.37 3.34
N GLN A 56 2.72 14.63 3.78
CA GLN A 56 2.70 15.80 2.89
C GLN A 56 4.09 16.06 2.30
N GLY A 57 4.15 16.26 0.98
CA GLY A 57 5.39 16.60 0.27
C GLY A 57 6.27 15.40 -0.08
N GLU A 58 5.83 14.17 0.23
CA GLU A 58 6.53 12.96 -0.19
C GLU A 58 5.96 12.39 -1.47
N TYR A 59 6.82 11.69 -2.21
CA TYR A 59 6.45 10.95 -3.41
C TYR A 59 7.27 9.67 -3.48
N MET A 60 6.61 8.54 -3.70
CA MET A 60 7.26 7.24 -3.79
C MET A 60 7.06 6.65 -5.19
N VAL A 61 8.14 6.12 -5.76
CA VAL A 61 8.10 5.32 -6.98
C VAL A 61 8.73 3.97 -6.75
N VAL A 62 8.19 2.97 -7.43
CA VAL A 62 8.71 1.60 -7.39
C VAL A 62 8.89 1.07 -8.81
N ARG A 63 9.83 0.13 -8.95
CA ARG A 63 9.92 -0.70 -10.15
C ARG A 63 9.08 -1.96 -9.92
N PRO A 64 7.99 -2.18 -10.68
CA PRO A 64 7.12 -3.33 -10.47
C PRO A 64 7.86 -4.66 -10.48
N SER A 65 8.86 -4.81 -11.37
CA SER A 65 9.68 -6.02 -11.51
C SER A 65 10.51 -6.37 -10.26
N ARG A 66 10.62 -5.46 -9.29
CA ARG A 66 11.39 -5.64 -8.05
C ARG A 66 10.50 -5.85 -6.82
N ILE A 67 9.18 -5.93 -6.99
CA ILE A 67 8.25 -6.26 -5.92
C ILE A 67 8.11 -7.78 -5.84
N LEU A 68 8.46 -8.34 -4.68
CA LEU A 68 8.39 -9.78 -4.41
C LEU A 68 7.02 -10.20 -3.89
N ALA A 69 6.42 -9.36 -3.04
CA ALA A 69 5.11 -9.63 -2.46
C ALA A 69 4.42 -8.34 -2.00
N ILE A 70 3.10 -8.41 -1.92
CA ILE A 70 2.27 -7.36 -1.32
C ILE A 70 1.34 -8.01 -0.31
N ARG A 71 1.32 -7.49 0.92
CA ARG A 71 0.39 -7.91 1.97
C ARG A 71 -0.49 -6.72 2.33
N VAL A 72 -1.81 -6.92 2.31
CA VAL A 72 -2.79 -5.90 2.69
C VAL A 72 -3.47 -6.32 3.98
N GLU A 73 -3.50 -5.43 4.97
CA GLU A 73 -4.05 -5.70 6.29
C GLU A 73 -5.10 -4.66 6.66
N PRO A 74 -6.33 -5.07 7.03
CA PRO A 74 -7.29 -4.13 7.60
C PRO A 74 -6.84 -3.69 9.00
N MET A 75 -6.88 -2.38 9.23
CA MET A 75 -6.56 -1.75 10.50
C MET A 75 -7.84 -1.26 11.16
N PHE A 76 -8.06 -1.67 12.40
CA PHE A 76 -9.24 -1.27 13.18
C PHE A 76 -8.78 -0.33 14.29
N SER A 77 -9.21 0.93 14.27
CA SER A 77 -8.98 1.83 15.40
C SER A 77 -9.81 1.34 16.60
N SER A 78 -9.16 0.90 17.67
CA SER A 78 -9.84 0.64 18.94
C SER A 78 -9.93 1.94 19.73
N SER A 79 -11.13 2.31 20.20
CA SER A 79 -11.37 3.41 21.13
C SER A 79 -10.86 3.11 22.54
N VAL A 80 -9.57 2.80 22.70
CA VAL A 80 -8.92 2.83 24.01
C VAL A 80 -8.02 4.05 24.01
N GLU A 81 -8.59 5.19 24.41
CA GLU A 81 -7.81 6.29 24.97
C GLU A 81 -6.98 5.71 26.12
N ARG A 82 -5.68 5.54 25.91
CA ARG A 82 -4.74 5.31 27.01
C ARG A 82 -4.39 6.69 27.56
N PHE A 83 -5.19 7.16 28.51
CA PHE A 83 -4.78 8.18 29.48
C PHE A 83 -4.28 7.49 30.75
#